data_AF-A0A382PC92-F1
#
_entry.id   AF-A0A382PC92-F1
#
_cell.length_a   1.000
_cell.length_b   1.000
_cell.length_c   1.000
_cell.angle_alpha   90.00
_cell.angle_beta   90.00
_cell.angle_gamma   90.00
#
_symmetry.space_group_name_H-M   'P 1'
#
loop_
_entity.id
_entity.type
_entity.pdbx_description
1 polymer ?
#
loop_
_entity_poly.entity_id
_entity_poly.type
_entity_poly.pdbx_seq_one_letter_code
_entity_poly.pdbx_strand_id
1 'polypeptide(L)'
;YEAIECMLDGDHTGGDYTGSANEDWTDEEKTLNNNRHAQQYIAVADDPSGRHVFYLGAGAEWVNELPYADGGGVSVGDGPTQSIIEFFCTPFDDLIWNSPDDSVASNLVDGLIIGFQISCPDTDQGPGQDRAFHTLSGQAATWRYAERFVDARLVGTGGATAVEEDSWGRIKASLSE
;
A
#
# COMPACT_ATOMS: atom_id res chain seq x y z
N TYR A 1 6.27 15.31 -6.63
CA TYR A 1 5.02 14.98 -5.91
C TYR A 1 5.46 14.20 -4.68
N GLU A 2 4.93 14.53 -3.52
CA GLU A 2 5.21 13.78 -2.29
C GLU A 2 4.23 12.60 -2.24
N ALA A 3 4.76 11.41 -2.03
CA ALA A 3 3.98 10.18 -2.04
C ALA A 3 4.41 9.26 -0.91
N ILE A 4 3.45 8.44 -0.47
CA ILE A 4 3.71 7.29 0.39
C ILE A 4 3.33 6.05 -0.42
N GLU A 5 4.25 5.10 -0.53
CA GLU A 5 3.92 3.79 -1.09
C GLU A 5 3.55 2.86 0.07
N CYS A 6 2.38 2.24 -0.01
CA CYS A 6 1.92 1.21 0.90
C CYS A 6 1.94 -0.12 0.13
N MET A 7 2.65 -1.12 0.65
CA MET A 7 2.60 -2.47 0.11
C MET A 7 2.06 -3.46 1.13
N LEU A 8 1.18 -4.34 0.66
CA LEU A 8 0.40 -5.26 1.48
C LEU A 8 0.47 -6.67 0.91
N ASP A 9 0.66 -7.64 1.79
CA ASP A 9 0.60 -9.08 1.53
C ASP A 9 -0.28 -9.68 2.63
N GLY A 10 -1.59 -9.80 2.36
CA GLY A 10 -2.60 -10.04 3.38
C GLY A 10 -2.58 -11.45 3.97
N ASP A 11 -2.18 -12.45 3.18
CA ASP A 11 -2.01 -13.83 3.61
C ASP A 11 -0.56 -14.20 3.93
N HIS A 12 0.36 -13.23 3.80
CA HIS A 12 1.78 -13.35 4.13
C HIS A 12 2.48 -14.45 3.32
N THR A 13 2.14 -14.56 2.04
CA THR A 13 2.68 -15.57 1.12
C THR A 13 4.07 -15.24 0.59
N GLY A 14 4.44 -13.96 0.55
CA GLY A 14 5.76 -13.47 0.14
C GLY A 14 6.04 -13.59 -1.35
N GLY A 15 7.34 -13.68 -1.70
CA GLY A 15 7.79 -13.91 -3.08
C GLY A 15 7.82 -12.68 -4.01
N ASP A 16 8.09 -12.92 -5.30
CA ASP A 16 8.03 -11.87 -6.33
C ASP A 16 6.59 -11.63 -6.75
N TYR A 17 6.05 -10.48 -6.38
CA TYR A 17 4.66 -10.11 -6.66
C TYR A 17 4.53 -9.20 -7.88
N THR A 18 5.61 -8.87 -8.58
CA THR A 18 5.54 -8.09 -9.83
C THR A 18 5.48 -8.95 -11.08
N GLY A 19 5.65 -10.27 -10.92
CA GLY A 19 5.73 -11.23 -12.00
C GLY A 19 6.98 -11.10 -12.87
N SER A 20 8.03 -10.47 -12.34
CA SER A 20 9.25 -10.16 -13.10
C SER A 20 10.39 -11.19 -12.92
N ALA A 21 10.25 -12.17 -12.01
CA ALA A 21 11.28 -13.18 -11.74
C ALA A 21 11.21 -14.42 -12.63
N ASN A 22 10.04 -14.76 -13.17
CA ASN A 22 9.88 -15.97 -13.96
C ASN A 22 9.95 -15.65 -15.46
N GLU A 23 11.10 -15.94 -16.07
CA GLU A 23 11.33 -15.72 -17.49
C GLU A 23 10.51 -16.68 -18.38
N ASP A 24 10.09 -17.82 -17.84
CA ASP A 24 9.33 -18.85 -18.57
C ASP A 24 7.83 -18.51 -18.69
N TRP A 25 7.36 -17.51 -17.95
CA TRP A 25 5.96 -17.06 -18.05
C TRP A 25 5.67 -16.36 -19.37
N THR A 26 4.53 -16.71 -19.95
CA THR A 26 3.88 -15.95 -21.02
C THR A 26 3.51 -14.54 -20.55
N ASP A 27 3.25 -13.63 -21.48
CA ASP A 27 2.82 -12.27 -21.15
C ASP A 27 1.48 -12.25 -20.39
N GLU A 28 0.59 -13.19 -20.70
CA GLU A 28 -0.67 -13.36 -19.98
C GLU A 28 -0.44 -13.83 -18.53
N GLU A 29 0.45 -14.81 -18.31
CA GLU A 29 0.83 -15.26 -16.96
C GLU A 29 1.52 -14.15 -16.15
N LYS A 30 2.39 -13.34 -16.79
CA LYS A 30 3.01 -12.18 -16.12
C LYS A 30 1.96 -11.14 -15.72
N THR A 31 1.00 -10.87 -16.60
CA THR A 31 -0.10 -9.93 -16.32
C THR A 31 -1.00 -10.46 -15.20
N LEU A 32 -1.34 -11.74 -15.23
CA LEU A 32 -2.17 -12.40 -14.22
C LEU A 32 -1.52 -12.41 -12.84
N ASN A 33 -0.22 -12.67 -12.77
CA ASN A 33 0.49 -12.79 -11.48
C ASN A 33 1.06 -11.46 -10.97
N ASN A 34 0.99 -10.38 -11.76
CA ASN A 34 1.39 -9.05 -11.31
C ASN A 34 0.40 -8.53 -10.25
N ASN A 35 0.94 -8.27 -9.06
CA ASN A 35 0.26 -7.82 -7.85
C ASN A 35 -0.88 -8.74 -7.37
N ARG A 36 -0.82 -10.03 -7.72
CA ARG A 36 -1.90 -10.99 -7.44
C ARG A 36 -2.05 -11.32 -5.95
N HIS A 37 -0.94 -11.64 -5.29
CA HIS A 37 -0.92 -12.10 -3.88
C HIS A 37 -0.36 -11.05 -2.93
N ALA A 38 0.29 -10.01 -3.46
CA ALA A 38 0.67 -8.82 -2.72
C ALA A 38 0.48 -7.60 -3.64
N GLN A 39 0.15 -6.45 -3.08
CA GLN A 39 -0.22 -5.26 -3.83
C GLN A 39 0.62 -4.05 -3.43
N GLN A 40 0.91 -3.17 -4.39
CA GLN A 40 1.48 -1.85 -4.16
C GLN A 40 0.47 -0.74 -4.49
N TYR A 41 0.26 0.15 -3.52
CA TYR A 41 -0.52 1.37 -3.65
C TYR A 41 0.37 2.59 -3.43
N ILE A 42 0.17 3.63 -4.21
CA ILE A 42 0.79 4.95 -4.02
C ILE A 42 -0.29 5.90 -3.54
N ALA A 43 -0.11 6.48 -2.37
CA ALA A 43 -0.94 7.54 -1.83
C ALA A 43 -0.25 8.90 -2.01
N VAL A 44 -0.99 9.90 -2.50
CA VAL A 44 -0.50 11.26 -2.75
C VAL A 44 -1.42 12.29 -2.09
N ALA A 45 -0.83 13.39 -1.63
CA ALA A 45 -1.58 14.43 -0.93
C ALA A 45 -2.44 15.28 -1.86
N ASP A 46 -1.95 15.55 -3.06
CA ASP A 46 -2.61 16.39 -4.05
C ASP A 46 -2.21 15.91 -5.45
N ASP A 47 -3.21 15.66 -6.30
CA ASP A 47 -3.03 15.25 -7.69
C ASP A 47 -4.05 15.99 -8.58
N PRO A 48 -3.67 16.47 -9.78
CA PRO A 48 -4.56 17.19 -10.67
C PRO A 48 -5.82 16.43 -11.10
N SER A 49 -5.83 15.10 -11.03
CA SER A 49 -7.02 14.28 -11.31
C SER A 49 -8.04 14.26 -10.17
N GLY A 50 -7.67 14.74 -8.97
CA GLY A 50 -8.46 14.63 -7.75
C GLY A 50 -8.38 13.26 -7.07
N ARG A 51 -7.56 12.34 -7.59
CA ARG A 51 -7.33 11.01 -7.02
C ARG A 51 -6.17 11.04 -6.03
N HIS A 52 -6.34 10.39 -4.89
CA HIS A 52 -5.32 10.34 -3.84
C HIS A 52 -4.64 8.97 -3.69
N VAL A 53 -5.16 7.90 -4.31
CA VAL A 53 -4.61 6.54 -4.22
C VAL A 53 -4.51 5.92 -5.60
N PHE A 54 -3.37 5.28 -5.87
CA PHE A 54 -3.03 4.64 -7.15
C PHE A 54 -2.45 3.25 -6.92
N TYR A 55 -3.22 2.22 -7.22
CA TYR A 55 -2.77 0.87 -7.47
C TYR A 55 -2.09 0.79 -8.83
N LEU A 56 -0.91 0.16 -8.87
CA LEU A 56 -0.04 0.12 -10.05
C LEU A 56 -0.02 -1.23 -10.80
N GLY A 57 -0.90 -2.16 -10.45
CA GLY A 57 -0.99 -3.47 -11.11
C GLY A 57 -1.98 -3.54 -12.27
N ALA A 58 -2.08 -4.72 -12.90
CA ALA A 58 -2.93 -4.96 -14.07
C ALA A 58 -4.44 -4.70 -13.85
N GLY A 59 -4.90 -4.67 -12.58
CA GLY A 59 -6.29 -4.37 -12.19
C GLY A 59 -6.59 -2.88 -11.90
N ALA A 60 -5.71 -1.95 -12.28
CA ALA A 60 -5.83 -0.52 -11.97
C ALA A 60 -7.15 0.14 -12.38
N GLU A 61 -7.88 -0.40 -13.36
CA GLU A 61 -9.17 0.16 -13.79
C GLU A 61 -10.28 0.03 -12.75
N TRP A 62 -10.22 -0.97 -11.87
CA TRP A 62 -11.27 -1.21 -10.86
C TRP A 62 -10.76 -1.16 -9.43
N VAL A 63 -9.51 -1.56 -9.17
CA VAL A 63 -8.93 -1.54 -7.81
C VAL A 63 -8.79 -0.12 -7.28
N ASN A 64 -8.64 0.86 -8.18
CA ASN A 64 -8.56 2.27 -7.84
C ASN A 64 -9.93 2.89 -7.54
N GLU A 65 -11.04 2.18 -7.73
CA GLU A 65 -12.38 2.71 -7.51
C GLU A 65 -12.96 2.23 -6.17
N LEU A 66 -13.99 2.92 -5.69
CA LEU A 66 -14.79 2.42 -4.58
C LEU A 66 -15.39 1.04 -4.92
N PRO A 67 -15.41 0.09 -3.98
CA PRO A 67 -15.06 0.22 -2.56
C PRO A 67 -13.61 -0.15 -2.21
N TYR A 68 -12.70 -0.25 -3.18
CA TYR A 68 -11.39 -0.88 -2.99
C TYR A 68 -10.27 0.07 -2.60
N ALA A 69 -10.30 1.31 -3.08
CA ALA A 69 -9.36 2.34 -2.67
C ALA A 69 -9.98 3.72 -2.82
N ASP A 70 -9.68 4.59 -1.86
CA ASP A 70 -9.96 6.02 -1.96
C ASP A 70 -9.11 6.77 -0.92
N GLY A 71 -9.05 8.09 -1.05
CA GLY A 71 -8.34 8.92 -0.09
C GLY A 71 -8.63 10.40 -0.24
N GLY A 72 -8.01 11.16 0.63
CA GLY A 72 -8.03 12.62 0.65
C GLY A 72 -6.69 13.14 1.15
N GLY A 73 -6.39 14.38 0.79
CA GLY A 73 -5.18 15.00 1.25
C GLY A 73 -5.15 16.49 0.95
N VAL A 74 -4.09 17.12 1.44
CA VAL A 74 -3.77 18.50 1.13
C VAL A 74 -2.26 18.68 1.19
N SER A 75 -1.74 19.53 0.30
CA SER A 75 -0.35 19.97 0.32
C SER A 75 -0.32 21.49 0.41
N VAL A 76 0.38 22.05 1.41
CA VAL A 76 0.42 23.49 1.69
C VAL A 76 1.84 24.01 1.88
N GLY A 77 2.14 25.18 1.32
CA GLY A 77 3.42 25.87 1.47
C GLY A 77 4.18 26.05 0.16
N ASP A 78 5.04 27.09 0.12
CA ASP A 78 5.90 27.42 -1.03
C ASP A 78 7.37 26.94 -0.81
N GLY A 79 7.63 26.19 0.26
CA GLY A 79 8.93 25.60 0.61
C GLY A 79 9.41 25.93 2.05
N PRO A 80 9.54 24.93 2.97
CA PRO A 80 9.13 23.52 2.81
C PRO A 80 7.61 23.39 2.71
N THR A 81 7.16 22.38 1.97
CA THR A 81 5.76 22.03 1.84
C THR A 81 5.37 21.04 2.94
N GLN A 82 4.15 21.16 3.46
CA GLN A 82 3.56 20.17 4.36
C GLN A 82 2.44 19.45 3.62
N SER A 83 2.56 18.12 3.56
CA SER A 83 1.55 17.24 2.98
C SER A 83 0.87 16.40 4.05
N ILE A 84 -0.46 16.33 4.00
CA ILE A 84 -1.29 15.42 4.80
C ILE A 84 -2.01 14.49 3.85
N ILE A 85 -1.96 13.19 4.12
CA ILE A 85 -2.58 12.14 3.32
C ILE A 85 -3.36 11.23 4.25
N GLU A 86 -4.61 10.97 3.91
CA GLU A 86 -5.44 9.94 4.53
C GLU A 86 -6.05 9.08 3.43
N PHE A 87 -5.95 7.77 3.56
CA PHE A 87 -6.45 6.85 2.53
C PHE A 87 -6.85 5.51 3.12
N PHE A 88 -7.58 4.75 2.33
CA PHE A 88 -7.75 3.31 2.52
C PHE A 88 -7.44 2.57 1.21
N CYS A 89 -7.05 1.31 1.35
CA CYS A 89 -6.87 0.38 0.25
C CYS A 89 -7.23 -1.03 0.74
N THR A 90 -7.72 -1.87 -0.18
CA THR A 90 -8.11 -3.26 0.09
C THR A 90 -7.01 -4.20 -0.38
N PRO A 91 -6.34 -4.94 0.52
CA PRO A 91 -5.46 -6.04 0.11
C PRO A 91 -6.28 -7.24 -0.38
N PHE A 92 -5.65 -8.03 -1.24
CA PHE A 92 -6.22 -9.23 -1.83
C PHE A 92 -5.27 -10.41 -1.67
N ASP A 93 -5.80 -11.56 -1.24
CA ASP A 93 -5.08 -12.83 -1.22
C ASP A 93 -5.02 -13.44 -2.63
N ASP A 94 -6.00 -13.11 -3.49
CA ASP A 94 -6.02 -13.48 -4.90
C ASP A 94 -6.68 -12.37 -5.75
N LEU A 95 -5.89 -11.45 -6.30
CA LEU A 95 -6.38 -10.40 -7.20
C LEU A 95 -6.36 -10.88 -8.65
N ILE A 96 -7.54 -10.96 -9.26
CA ILE A 96 -7.69 -11.31 -10.68
C ILE A 96 -8.00 -10.03 -11.46
N TRP A 97 -7.01 -9.53 -12.18
CA TRP A 97 -7.06 -8.20 -12.81
C TRP A 97 -8.27 -7.96 -13.71
N ASN A 98 -8.76 -9.01 -14.39
CA ASN A 98 -9.91 -8.98 -15.29
C ASN A 98 -11.18 -9.62 -14.73
N SER A 99 -11.18 -10.02 -13.46
CA SER A 99 -12.37 -10.58 -12.79
C SER A 99 -12.46 -10.09 -11.34
N PRO A 100 -13.00 -8.87 -11.13
CA PRO A 100 -13.19 -8.33 -9.78
C PRO A 100 -14.04 -9.24 -8.90
N ASP A 101 -15.08 -9.88 -9.47
CA ASP A 101 -16.01 -10.75 -8.75
C ASP A 101 -15.37 -12.07 -8.29
N ASP A 102 -14.33 -12.54 -8.98
CA ASP A 102 -13.58 -13.74 -8.61
C ASP A 102 -12.36 -13.41 -7.72
N SER A 103 -12.07 -12.12 -7.51
CA SER A 103 -10.95 -11.70 -6.66
C SER A 103 -11.28 -11.91 -5.17
N VAL A 104 -10.28 -12.32 -4.40
CA VAL A 104 -10.43 -12.63 -2.96
C VAL A 104 -9.74 -11.55 -2.14
N ALA A 105 -10.53 -10.64 -1.56
CA ALA A 105 -10.02 -9.68 -0.60
C ALA A 105 -9.51 -10.39 0.66
N SER A 106 -8.40 -9.91 1.22
CA SER A 106 -7.81 -10.50 2.42
C SER A 106 -8.74 -10.36 3.63
N ASN A 107 -8.89 -11.44 4.39
CA ASN A 107 -9.72 -11.43 5.60
C ASN A 107 -8.93 -10.85 6.80
N LEU A 108 -8.85 -9.52 6.87
CA LEU A 108 -8.13 -8.80 7.93
C LEU A 108 -8.86 -8.91 9.28
N VAL A 109 -8.29 -9.70 10.19
CA VAL A 109 -8.85 -9.95 11.54
C VAL A 109 -7.82 -9.72 12.64
N ASP A 110 -8.29 -9.45 13.87
CA ASP A 110 -7.42 -9.26 15.04
C ASP A 110 -6.46 -10.44 15.23
N GLY A 111 -5.18 -10.12 15.47
CA GLY A 111 -4.13 -11.10 15.69
C GLY A 111 -3.54 -11.73 14.42
N LEU A 112 -4.11 -11.50 13.23
CA LEU A 112 -3.51 -11.93 11.98
C LEU A 112 -2.16 -11.24 11.77
N ILE A 113 -1.19 -11.98 11.21
CA ILE A 113 0.09 -11.44 10.75
C ILE A 113 -0.03 -11.27 9.23
N ILE A 114 0.25 -10.06 8.76
CA ILE A 114 0.33 -9.72 7.33
C ILE A 114 1.75 -9.26 6.99
N GLY A 115 2.10 -9.30 5.71
CA GLY A 115 3.26 -8.59 5.19
C GLY A 115 2.90 -7.14 4.99
N PHE A 116 3.60 -6.24 5.67
CA PHE A 116 3.35 -4.80 5.60
C PHE A 116 4.62 -4.02 5.25
N GLN A 117 4.47 -3.03 4.39
CA GLN A 117 5.54 -2.11 4.04
C GLN A 117 4.99 -0.71 3.81
N ILE A 118 5.75 0.27 4.29
CA ILE A 118 5.62 1.66 3.87
C ILE A 118 6.97 2.11 3.32
N SER A 119 6.95 2.71 2.14
CA SER A 119 8.09 3.38 1.53
C SER A 119 7.77 4.85 1.36
N CYS A 120 8.71 5.72 1.75
CA CYS A 120 8.66 7.16 1.50
C CYS A 120 9.77 7.50 0.49
N PRO A 121 9.44 7.63 -0.81
CA PRO A 121 10.39 8.05 -1.82
C PRO A 121 10.74 9.53 -1.65
N ASP A 122 12.02 9.84 -1.48
CA ASP A 122 12.56 11.19 -1.61
C ASP A 122 12.98 11.39 -3.09
N THR A 123 12.33 12.36 -3.75
CA THR A 123 12.46 12.58 -5.20
C THR A 123 12.97 13.97 -5.58
N ASP A 124 13.52 14.71 -4.61
CA ASP A 124 14.04 16.06 -4.82
C ASP A 124 14.98 16.12 -6.04
N GLN A 125 15.03 17.26 -6.75
CA GLN A 125 15.83 17.50 -7.97
C GLN A 125 16.96 18.56 -7.81
N GLY A 126 17.36 18.98 -6.58
CA GLY A 126 18.47 19.93 -6.28
C GLY A 126 19.44 19.59 -5.13
N PRO A 127 20.66 20.18 -5.08
CA PRO A 127 21.92 19.49 -4.73
C PRO A 127 22.07 18.93 -3.30
N GLY A 128 22.49 17.65 -3.19
CA GLY A 128 22.43 16.80 -1.99
C GLY A 128 21.57 15.54 -2.20
N GLN A 129 21.47 15.14 -3.47
CA GLN A 129 20.33 14.50 -4.11
C GLN A 129 20.30 12.99 -3.93
N ASP A 130 19.95 12.53 -2.74
CA ASP A 130 19.59 11.12 -2.55
C ASP A 130 18.22 10.87 -3.17
N ARG A 131 18.17 10.03 -4.22
CA ARG A 131 16.96 9.26 -4.51
C ARG A 131 16.90 8.15 -3.47
N ALA A 132 16.43 8.50 -2.28
CA ALA A 132 16.27 7.57 -1.19
C ALA A 132 14.86 6.99 -1.20
N PHE A 133 14.78 5.70 -0.90
CA PHE A 133 13.54 5.07 -0.51
C PHE A 133 13.67 4.73 0.97
N HIS A 134 12.93 5.44 1.81
CA HIS A 134 12.88 5.12 3.23
C HIS A 134 11.83 4.04 3.44
N THR A 135 12.28 2.79 3.55
CA THR A 135 11.39 1.63 3.74
C THR A 135 11.32 1.26 5.22
N LEU A 136 10.13 0.86 5.68
CA LEU A 136 9.89 0.38 7.05
C LEU A 136 10.79 -0.83 7.39
N SER A 137 10.95 -1.75 6.45
CA SER A 137 11.79 -2.94 6.66
C SER A 137 13.30 -2.69 6.53
N GLY A 138 13.71 -1.54 5.97
CA GLY A 138 15.11 -1.25 5.63
C GLY A 138 15.70 -2.14 4.52
N GLN A 139 14.89 -3.00 3.90
CA GLN A 139 15.32 -3.88 2.83
C GLN A 139 15.21 -3.19 1.46
N ALA A 140 16.10 -3.56 0.54
CA ALA A 140 16.02 -3.11 -0.85
C ALA A 140 14.92 -3.86 -1.64
N ALA A 141 14.50 -3.32 -2.78
CA ALA A 141 13.57 -3.95 -3.74
C ALA A 141 12.27 -4.52 -3.13
N THR A 142 11.71 -3.82 -2.15
CA THR A 142 10.38 -4.11 -1.60
C THR A 142 9.27 -3.85 -2.62
N TRP A 143 9.52 -3.02 -3.65
CA TRP A 143 8.64 -2.88 -4.83
C TRP A 143 8.49 -4.19 -5.64
N ARG A 144 9.30 -5.22 -5.36
CA ARG A 144 9.33 -6.49 -6.10
C ARG A 144 9.06 -7.70 -5.22
N TYR A 145 9.64 -7.74 -4.02
CA TYR A 145 9.67 -8.94 -3.19
C TYR A 145 8.89 -8.72 -1.88
N ALA A 146 7.74 -9.38 -1.74
CA ALA A 146 6.88 -9.30 -0.55
C ALA A 146 7.50 -9.98 0.68
N GLU A 147 8.38 -10.96 0.49
CA GLU A 147 9.22 -11.55 1.56
C GLU A 147 10.13 -10.53 2.28
N ARG A 148 10.23 -9.30 1.76
CA ARG A 148 11.00 -8.19 2.36
C ARG A 148 10.13 -7.21 3.13
N PHE A 149 8.84 -7.47 3.24
CA PHE A 149 7.94 -6.72 4.10
C PHE A 149 8.21 -7.09 5.56
N VAL A 150 7.73 -6.27 6.50
CA VAL A 150 7.78 -6.65 7.91
C VAL A 150 6.55 -7.48 8.25
N ASP A 151 6.70 -8.41 9.20
CA ASP A 151 5.58 -9.08 9.86
C ASP A 151 4.82 -8.04 10.70
N ALA A 152 3.65 -7.61 10.23
CA ALA A 152 2.77 -6.73 10.97
C ALA A 152 1.62 -7.51 11.57
N ARG A 153 1.52 -7.49 12.90
CA ARG A 153 0.36 -8.04 13.60
C ARG A 153 -0.77 -7.02 13.62
N LEU A 154 -1.91 -7.39 13.08
CA LEU A 154 -3.13 -6.60 13.19
C LEU A 154 -3.62 -6.59 14.64
N VAL A 155 -3.90 -5.38 15.13
CA VAL A 155 -4.46 -5.15 16.47
C VAL A 155 -5.86 -4.59 16.28
N GLY A 156 -6.86 -5.35 16.70
CA GLY A 156 -8.25 -4.92 16.66
C GLY A 156 -8.50 -3.71 17.57
N THR A 157 -9.65 -3.05 17.38
CA THR A 157 -10.02 -1.83 18.12
C THR A 157 -10.07 -1.99 19.65
N GLY A 158 -10.23 -3.21 20.16
CA GLY A 158 -10.19 -3.55 21.58
C GLY A 158 -8.81 -3.94 22.13
N GLY A 159 -7.80 -4.08 21.28
CA GLY A 159 -6.44 -4.44 21.68
C GLY A 159 -5.68 -3.25 22.27
N ALA A 160 -4.81 -3.51 23.26
CA ALA A 160 -3.85 -2.51 23.70
C ALA A 160 -2.73 -2.40 22.66
N THR A 161 -2.59 -1.25 22.01
CA THR A 161 -1.42 -0.92 21.21
C THR A 161 -0.26 -0.55 22.15
N ALA A 162 0.99 -0.76 21.73
CA ALA A 162 2.17 -0.27 22.46
C ALA A 162 2.31 1.26 22.41
N VAL A 163 1.53 1.92 21.55
CA VAL A 163 1.36 3.37 21.51
C VAL A 163 0.28 3.74 22.52
N GLU A 164 0.55 4.76 23.35
CA GLU A 164 -0.24 5.26 24.49
C GLU A 164 -1.76 5.39 24.21
N GLU A 165 -2.55 5.64 25.26
CA GLU A 165 -4.03 5.56 25.21
C GLU A 165 -4.69 6.37 24.08
N ASP A 166 -4.00 7.39 23.55
CA ASP A 166 -4.44 8.30 22.49
C ASP A 166 -3.85 7.96 21.10
N SER A 167 -4.05 6.73 20.62
CA SER A 167 -3.74 6.43 19.21
C SER A 167 -4.80 7.01 18.28
N TRP A 168 -4.40 7.47 17.09
CA TRP A 168 -5.31 8.01 16.08
C TRP A 168 -6.42 7.03 15.67
N GLY A 169 -6.12 5.72 15.72
CA GLY A 169 -7.12 4.66 15.52
C GLY A 169 -8.22 4.66 16.57
N ARG A 170 -7.89 4.92 17.85
CA ARG A 170 -8.89 5.04 18.93
C ARG A 170 -9.71 6.32 18.81
N ILE A 171 -9.07 7.43 18.43
CA ILE A 171 -9.77 8.70 18.18
C ILE A 171 -10.81 8.52 17.08
N LYS A 172 -10.47 7.89 15.96
CA LYS A 172 -11.42 7.60 14.88
C LYS A 172 -12.53 6.63 15.29
N ALA A 173 -12.19 5.56 16.01
CA ALA A 173 -13.19 4.62 16.53
C ALA A 173 -14.20 5.31 17.45
N SER A 174 -13.77 6.28 18.27
CA SER A 174 -14.66 7.04 19.16
C SER A 174 -15.63 7.99 18.44
N LEU A 175 -15.35 8.35 17.18
CA LEU A 175 -16.23 9.19 16.36
C LEU A 175 -17.30 8.37 15.60
N SER A 176 -17.26 7.05 15.75
CA SER A 176 -18.15 6.10 15.06
C SER A 176 -19.37 5.69 15.90
N GLU A 177 -19.54 6.26 17.11
CA GLU A 177 -20.67 6.04 18.03
C GLU A 177 -21.73 7.14 17.97
#